data_AF-A0A4Y4LYA1-F1
#
_entry.id   AF-A0A4Y4LYA1-F1
#
_cell.length_a   1.000
_cell.length_b   1.000
_cell.length_c   1.000
_cell.angle_alpha   90.00
_cell.angle_beta   90.00
_cell.angle_gamma   90.00
#
_symmetry.space_group_name_H-M   'P 1'
#
loop_
_entity.id
_entity.type
_entity.pdbx_description
1 polymer ?
#
loop_
_entity_poly.entity_id
_entity_poly.type
_entity_poly.pdbx_seq_one_letter_code
_entity_poly.pdbx_strand_id
1 'polypeptide(L)'
;MKTILLVGNGFNYMIENWIKNLSENFVKETTGEETVSITEKIHEITTLWQKFNEIFEEIKTKNPKLNEEELIRIIYSVIDLFSSMDGLEKIMGRDKLEQLKGLFDSLLLEKIRDIALEFKNHHESVGYKNIKKLFPDFGSRFSKMLSDKKSKYFHIFTTNYDGVLDTLLTGNPHGFIFQDGFGSYTREFLKFYNYNIEYDKIICHLHGSYLYQKIYGMTYKLRDNIENTDPVMIFNNPDFKEDIIKRDTVLLQYYEILKNDLKDSDQLIIFGNSMINEPHIKSLINKYGNREDLKIIIFSTSPEKVSEELKGIYKFNVEQVNTKEVLDMDAFFTELENKL
;
A
#
# COMPACT_ATOMS: atom_id res chain seq x y z
N MET A 1 17.72 -17.15 -6.04
CA MET A 1 17.74 -15.71 -5.75
C MET A 1 16.50 -15.39 -4.95
N LYS A 2 16.65 -14.73 -3.81
CA LYS A 2 15.58 -14.23 -2.96
C LYS A 2 15.45 -12.71 -3.18
N THR A 3 14.33 -12.29 -3.76
CA THR A 3 14.11 -10.89 -4.16
C THR A 3 12.95 -10.28 -3.39
N ILE A 4 13.17 -9.05 -2.93
CA ILE A 4 12.17 -8.19 -2.33
C ILE A 4 11.83 -7.08 -3.32
N LEU A 5 10.55 -6.78 -3.51
CA LEU A 5 10.07 -5.62 -4.26
C LEU A 5 9.26 -4.71 -3.32
N LEU A 6 9.81 -3.55 -2.97
CA LEU A 6 9.13 -2.51 -2.18
C LEU A 6 8.47 -1.50 -3.11
N VAL A 7 7.14 -1.45 -3.15
CA VAL A 7 6.35 -0.59 -4.03
C VAL A 7 5.77 0.60 -3.28
N GLY A 8 5.91 1.80 -3.86
CA GLY A 8 5.32 3.05 -3.37
C GLY A 8 4.47 3.76 -4.43
N ASN A 9 3.93 4.94 -4.10
CA ASN A 9 2.98 5.69 -4.93
C ASN A 9 3.53 6.08 -6.32
N GLY A 10 4.85 6.14 -6.49
CA GLY A 10 5.52 6.32 -7.78
C GLY A 10 5.15 5.26 -8.82
N PHE A 11 4.69 4.08 -8.39
CA PHE A 11 4.12 3.08 -9.28
C PHE A 11 2.87 3.61 -10.00
N ASN A 12 1.95 4.24 -9.30
CA ASN A 12 0.71 4.77 -9.89
C ASN A 12 1.00 5.88 -10.90
N TYR A 13 1.93 6.79 -10.57
CA TYR A 13 2.36 7.84 -11.50
C TYR A 13 3.01 7.28 -12.77
N MET A 14 3.69 6.13 -12.68
CA MET A 14 4.20 5.45 -13.86
C MET A 14 3.06 4.87 -14.71
N ILE A 15 2.07 4.20 -14.10
CA ILE A 15 0.89 3.71 -14.82
C ILE A 15 0.15 4.87 -15.50
N GLU A 16 -0.03 5.99 -14.80
CA GLU A 16 -0.58 7.23 -15.37
C GLU A 16 0.21 7.69 -16.60
N ASN A 17 1.54 7.70 -16.51
CA ASN A 17 2.43 8.08 -17.62
C ASN A 17 2.30 7.13 -18.83
N TRP A 18 2.20 5.82 -18.61
CA TRP A 18 1.99 4.87 -19.70
C TRP A 18 0.67 5.14 -20.42
N ILE A 19 -0.41 5.38 -19.66
CA ILE A 19 -1.72 5.67 -20.24
C ILE A 19 -1.66 6.96 -21.08
N LYS A 20 -0.94 8.00 -20.61
CA LYS A 20 -0.70 9.24 -21.38
C LYS A 20 0.04 9.02 -22.70
N ASN A 21 0.85 7.96 -22.80
CA ASN A 21 1.60 7.61 -24.01
C ASN A 21 0.84 6.67 -24.95
N LEU A 22 -0.33 6.14 -24.54
CA LEU A 22 -1.18 5.35 -25.43
C LEU A 22 -1.89 6.25 -26.44
N SER A 23 -2.18 5.72 -27.62
CA SER A 23 -2.99 6.46 -28.60
C SER A 23 -4.42 6.65 -28.10
N GLU A 24 -4.97 7.86 -28.25
CA GLU A 24 -6.34 8.19 -27.81
C GLU A 24 -7.40 7.24 -28.38
N ASN A 25 -7.25 6.85 -29.65
CA ASN A 25 -8.16 5.90 -30.30
C ASN A 25 -8.17 4.54 -29.59
N PHE A 26 -7.00 4.00 -29.26
CA PHE A 26 -6.89 2.74 -28.53
C PHE A 26 -7.55 2.82 -27.15
N VAL A 27 -7.32 3.91 -26.42
CA VAL A 27 -7.91 4.11 -25.08
C VAL A 27 -9.43 4.16 -25.18
N LYS A 28 -9.98 4.95 -26.11
CA LYS A 28 -11.42 5.11 -26.31
C LYS A 28 -12.10 3.83 -26.79
N GLU A 29 -11.48 3.09 -27.71
CA GLU A 29 -11.99 1.79 -28.17
C GLU A 29 -11.97 0.72 -27.07
N THR A 30 -10.95 0.72 -26.22
CA THR A 30 -10.76 -0.28 -25.15
C THR A 30 -11.65 -0.01 -23.94
N THR A 31 -11.80 1.25 -23.55
CA THR A 31 -12.40 1.64 -22.27
C THR A 31 -13.74 2.33 -22.40
N GLY A 32 -14.01 2.97 -23.55
CA GLY A 32 -15.14 3.88 -23.74
C GLY A 32 -14.92 5.27 -23.14
N GLU A 33 -13.75 5.56 -22.57
CA GLU A 33 -13.38 6.84 -21.96
C GLU A 33 -12.19 7.49 -22.68
N GLU A 34 -11.99 8.77 -22.43
CA GLU A 34 -10.83 9.53 -22.93
C GLU A 34 -9.62 9.36 -22.00
N THR A 35 -8.41 9.48 -22.55
CA THR A 35 -7.15 9.33 -21.80
C THR A 35 -7.11 10.23 -20.56
N VAL A 36 -7.54 11.47 -20.71
CA VAL A 36 -7.53 12.48 -19.64
C VAL A 36 -8.37 12.00 -18.44
N SER A 37 -9.60 11.52 -18.69
CA SER A 37 -10.51 11.02 -17.64
C SER A 37 -9.89 9.91 -16.80
N ILE A 38 -9.20 8.95 -17.45
CA ILE A 38 -8.56 7.84 -16.74
C ILE A 38 -7.37 8.33 -15.94
N THR A 39 -6.55 9.21 -16.51
CA THR A 39 -5.36 9.74 -15.83
C THR A 39 -5.71 10.63 -14.63
N GLU A 40 -6.78 11.43 -14.73
CA GLU A 40 -7.30 12.23 -13.62
C GLU A 40 -7.76 11.34 -12.46
N LYS A 41 -8.49 10.26 -12.73
CA LYS A 41 -8.89 9.30 -11.69
C LYS A 41 -7.68 8.66 -10.98
N ILE A 42 -6.64 8.28 -11.72
CA ILE A 42 -5.40 7.73 -11.11
C ILE A 42 -4.71 8.79 -10.26
N HIS A 43 -4.65 10.03 -10.76
CA HIS A 43 -4.06 11.15 -10.05
C HIS A 43 -4.81 11.48 -8.75
N GLU A 44 -6.15 11.51 -8.80
CA GLU A 44 -7.02 11.71 -7.64
C GLU A 44 -6.75 10.64 -6.57
N ILE A 45 -6.80 9.36 -6.94
CA ILE A 45 -6.50 8.24 -6.02
C ILE A 45 -5.12 8.39 -5.40
N THR A 46 -4.12 8.71 -6.22
CA THR A 46 -2.72 8.82 -5.78
C THR A 46 -2.51 10.05 -4.89
N THR A 47 -3.38 11.06 -4.98
CA THR A 47 -3.33 12.28 -4.14
C THR A 47 -4.31 12.25 -2.97
N LEU A 48 -5.16 11.23 -2.83
CA LEU A 48 -6.09 11.09 -1.69
C LEU A 48 -5.39 11.17 -0.33
N TRP A 49 -4.14 10.72 -0.24
CA TRP A 49 -3.40 10.85 1.02
C TRP A 49 -3.14 12.31 1.41
N GLN A 50 -3.14 13.24 0.46
CA GLN A 50 -3.00 14.69 0.73
C GLN A 50 -4.24 15.24 1.43
N LYS A 51 -5.44 14.65 1.21
CA LYS A 51 -6.65 15.01 1.96
C LYS A 51 -6.49 14.73 3.45
N PHE A 52 -5.70 13.73 3.85
CA PHE A 52 -5.36 13.55 5.26
C PHE A 52 -4.58 14.74 5.81
N ASN A 53 -3.64 15.32 5.05
CA ASN A 53 -2.89 16.50 5.50
C ASN A 53 -3.82 17.69 5.76
N GLU A 54 -4.84 17.88 4.92
CA GLU A 54 -5.85 18.94 5.13
C GLU A 54 -6.63 18.73 6.43
N ILE A 55 -6.99 17.49 6.75
CA ILE A 55 -7.61 17.13 8.04
C ILE A 55 -6.66 17.45 9.20
N PHE A 56 -5.39 17.05 9.09
CA PHE A 56 -4.39 17.32 10.11
C PHE A 56 -4.24 18.82 10.36
N GLU A 57 -4.13 19.62 9.31
CA GLU A 57 -4.01 21.08 9.40
C GLU A 57 -5.26 21.75 9.98
N GLU A 58 -6.47 21.25 9.66
CA GLU A 58 -7.70 21.74 10.28
C GLU A 58 -7.72 21.47 11.79
N ILE A 59 -7.38 20.26 12.22
CA ILE A 59 -7.39 19.92 13.65
C ILE A 59 -6.29 20.67 14.40
N LYS A 60 -5.11 20.83 13.79
CA LYS A 60 -3.99 21.63 14.31
C LYS A 60 -4.38 23.10 14.45
N THR A 61 -5.16 23.64 13.49
CA THR A 61 -5.70 25.01 13.59
C THR A 61 -6.66 25.16 14.77
N LYS A 62 -7.50 24.15 15.05
CA LYS A 62 -8.39 24.14 16.22
C LYS A 62 -7.62 23.87 17.53
N ASN A 63 -6.46 23.23 17.46
CA ASN A 63 -5.67 22.80 18.61
C ASN A 63 -4.18 23.18 18.45
N PRO A 64 -3.83 24.48 18.40
CA PRO A 64 -2.48 24.95 18.02
C PRO A 64 -1.36 24.58 19.00
N LYS A 65 -1.71 23.99 20.15
CA LYS A 65 -0.75 23.50 21.16
C LYS A 65 -0.28 22.07 20.88
N LEU A 66 -1.02 21.32 20.06
CA LEU A 66 -0.66 19.96 19.71
C LEU A 66 0.35 20.00 18.56
N ASN A 67 1.44 19.25 18.69
CA ASN A 67 2.30 18.96 17.55
C ASN A 67 1.68 17.85 16.67
N GLU A 68 2.22 17.65 15.47
CA GLU A 68 1.70 16.67 14.50
C GLU A 68 1.69 15.24 15.07
N GLU A 69 2.71 14.86 15.82
CA GLU A 69 2.81 13.54 16.43
C GLU A 69 1.76 13.30 17.53
N GLU A 70 1.52 14.29 18.38
CA GLU A 70 0.47 14.24 19.40
C GLU A 70 -0.91 14.11 18.75
N LEU A 71 -1.14 14.87 17.68
CA LEU A 71 -2.37 14.80 16.92
C LEU A 71 -2.56 13.41 16.30
N ILE A 72 -1.54 12.86 15.65
CA ILE A 72 -1.57 11.50 15.09
C ILE A 72 -1.88 10.47 16.17
N ARG A 73 -1.22 10.54 17.34
CA ARG A 73 -1.47 9.65 18.47
C ARG A 73 -2.92 9.73 18.95
N ILE A 74 -3.48 10.93 19.03
CA ILE A 74 -4.89 11.13 19.39
C ILE A 74 -5.77 10.44 18.35
N ILE A 75 -5.57 10.70 17.06
CA ILE A 75 -6.38 10.12 15.98
C ILE A 75 -6.39 8.59 16.05
N TYR A 76 -5.23 7.94 16.16
CA TYR A 76 -5.18 6.48 16.30
C TYR A 76 -5.82 5.98 17.59
N SER A 77 -5.68 6.71 18.70
CA SER A 77 -6.36 6.34 19.95
C SER A 77 -7.88 6.42 19.82
N VAL A 78 -8.38 7.40 19.05
CA VAL A 78 -9.80 7.47 18.70
C VAL A 78 -10.18 6.28 17.82
N ILE A 79 -9.48 6.02 16.71
CA ILE A 79 -9.76 4.88 15.83
C ILE A 79 -9.78 3.55 16.61
N ASP A 80 -8.76 3.29 17.43
CA ASP A 80 -8.66 2.08 18.25
C ASP A 80 -9.83 1.93 19.22
N LEU A 81 -10.22 3.03 19.89
CA LEU A 81 -11.38 3.06 20.79
C LEU A 81 -12.67 2.74 20.02
N PHE A 82 -12.85 3.36 18.86
CA PHE A 82 -14.04 3.21 18.02
C PHE A 82 -14.16 1.79 17.44
N SER A 83 -13.05 1.19 17.01
CA SER A 83 -12.99 -0.21 16.55
C SER A 83 -13.37 -1.23 17.65
N SER A 84 -13.27 -0.82 18.92
CA SER A 84 -13.58 -1.64 20.09
C SER A 84 -15.00 -1.43 20.61
N MET A 85 -15.79 -0.54 19.98
CA MET A 85 -17.06 -0.08 20.52
C MET A 85 -18.13 -1.16 20.64
N ASP A 86 -18.25 -2.08 19.69
CA ASP A 86 -19.21 -3.18 19.77
C ASP A 86 -18.91 -4.11 20.98
N GLY A 87 -17.63 -4.19 21.37
CA GLY A 87 -17.21 -4.87 22.58
C GLY A 87 -17.54 -4.07 23.84
N LEU A 88 -17.31 -2.76 23.81
CA LEU A 88 -17.60 -1.85 24.92
C LEU A 88 -19.11 -1.67 25.16
N GLU A 89 -19.94 -1.71 24.12
CA GLU A 89 -21.40 -1.61 24.22
C GLU A 89 -21.97 -2.73 25.09
N LYS A 90 -21.41 -3.95 24.96
CA LYS A 90 -21.77 -5.12 25.76
C LYS A 90 -21.42 -4.97 27.25
N ILE A 91 -20.49 -4.07 27.59
CA ILE A 91 -20.00 -3.86 28.96
C ILE A 91 -20.64 -2.63 29.60
N MET A 92 -20.76 -1.53 28.85
CA MET A 92 -21.08 -0.21 29.39
C MET A 92 -22.52 0.24 29.11
N GLY A 93 -23.22 -0.46 28.20
CA GLY A 93 -24.54 -0.08 27.72
C GLY A 93 -24.50 1.05 26.69
N ARG A 94 -25.44 1.03 25.75
CA ARG A 94 -25.49 1.93 24.58
C ARG A 94 -25.50 3.42 24.95
N ASP A 95 -26.19 3.80 26.02
CA ASP A 95 -26.34 5.22 26.40
C ASP A 95 -25.02 5.87 26.84
N LYS A 96 -24.20 5.15 27.61
CA LYS A 96 -22.87 5.63 28.02
C LYS A 96 -21.89 5.65 26.86
N LEU A 97 -22.08 4.71 25.94
CA LEU A 97 -21.30 4.59 24.72
C LEU A 97 -21.55 5.79 23.78
N GLU A 98 -22.80 6.21 23.63
CA GLU A 98 -23.18 7.41 22.85
C GLU A 98 -22.66 8.70 23.52
N GLN A 99 -22.64 8.78 24.85
CA GLN A 99 -21.98 9.89 25.55
C GLN A 99 -20.48 9.93 25.28
N LEU A 100 -19.80 8.76 25.28
CA LEU A 100 -18.39 8.67 24.96
C LEU A 100 -18.12 9.08 23.51
N LYS A 101 -18.96 8.65 22.56
CA LYS A 101 -18.91 9.08 21.16
C LYS A 101 -19.02 10.59 21.02
N GLY A 102 -19.96 11.20 21.73
CA GLY A 102 -20.17 12.66 21.71
C GLY A 102 -19.02 13.48 22.30
N LEU A 103 -18.09 12.86 23.04
CA LEU A 103 -16.86 13.52 23.51
C LEU A 103 -15.76 13.59 22.43
N PHE A 104 -15.81 12.70 21.45
CA PHE A 104 -14.92 12.75 20.30
C PHE A 104 -15.59 13.55 19.20
N ASP A 105 -14.83 14.46 18.58
CA ASP A 105 -15.36 15.29 17.49
C ASP A 105 -15.82 14.37 16.36
N SER A 106 -17.14 14.25 16.16
CA SER A 106 -17.75 13.39 15.13
C SER A 106 -17.13 13.65 13.75
N LEU A 107 -16.69 14.89 13.56
CA LEU A 107 -15.94 15.39 12.42
C LEU A 107 -14.71 14.56 12.05
N LEU A 108 -13.90 14.10 13.02
CA LEU A 108 -12.66 13.39 12.72
C LEU A 108 -12.95 12.01 12.11
N LEU A 109 -13.88 11.28 12.72
CA LEU A 109 -14.23 9.93 12.28
C LEU A 109 -15.01 9.94 10.98
N GLU A 110 -15.91 10.90 10.80
CA GLU A 110 -16.61 11.12 9.54
C GLU A 110 -15.62 11.37 8.42
N LYS A 111 -14.64 12.26 8.61
CA LYS A 111 -13.65 12.57 7.56
C LYS A 111 -12.71 11.40 7.23
N ILE A 112 -12.29 10.60 8.21
CA ILE A 112 -11.48 9.41 7.96
C ILE A 112 -12.30 8.36 7.18
N ARG A 113 -13.57 8.17 7.54
CA ARG A 113 -14.49 7.31 6.80
C ARG A 113 -14.73 7.81 5.39
N ASP A 114 -14.87 9.12 5.20
CA ASP A 114 -15.07 9.71 3.88
C ASP A 114 -13.88 9.42 2.96
N ILE A 115 -12.63 9.58 3.44
CA ILE A 115 -11.45 9.26 2.62
C ILE A 115 -11.38 7.76 2.31
N ALA A 116 -11.68 6.90 3.27
CA ALA A 116 -11.74 5.46 3.06
C ALA A 116 -12.78 5.07 2.00
N LEU A 117 -13.95 5.71 2.08
CA LEU A 117 -15.03 5.56 1.13
C LEU A 117 -14.64 6.08 -0.24
N GLU A 118 -13.84 7.15 -0.34
CA GLU A 118 -13.30 7.61 -1.62
C GLU A 118 -12.35 6.57 -2.24
N PHE A 119 -11.40 5.99 -1.50
CA PHE A 119 -10.57 4.89 -2.01
C PHE A 119 -11.44 3.73 -2.54
N LYS A 120 -12.49 3.38 -1.81
CA LYS A 120 -13.46 2.36 -2.21
C LYS A 120 -14.22 2.75 -3.48
N ASN A 121 -14.78 3.96 -3.54
CA ASN A 121 -15.54 4.48 -4.67
C ASN A 121 -14.67 4.49 -5.93
N HIS A 122 -13.40 4.81 -5.78
CA HIS A 122 -12.45 4.68 -6.86
C HIS A 122 -12.28 3.21 -7.29
N HIS A 123 -12.15 2.25 -6.37
CA HIS A 123 -12.13 0.80 -6.70
C HIS A 123 -13.38 0.36 -7.48
N GLU A 124 -14.55 0.86 -7.10
CA GLU A 124 -15.81 0.60 -7.80
C GLU A 124 -15.93 1.35 -9.13
N SER A 125 -15.21 2.47 -9.25
CA SER A 125 -15.24 3.30 -10.45
C SER A 125 -14.78 2.51 -11.67
N VAL A 126 -15.24 2.96 -12.82
CA VAL A 126 -14.78 2.46 -14.12
C VAL A 126 -13.24 2.57 -14.26
N GLY A 127 -12.57 3.39 -13.44
CA GLY A 127 -11.13 3.60 -13.40
C GLY A 127 -10.29 2.32 -13.29
N TYR A 128 -10.40 1.52 -12.21
CA TYR A 128 -9.59 0.29 -12.07
C TYR A 128 -9.91 -0.75 -13.14
N LYS A 129 -11.19 -0.86 -13.51
CA LYS A 129 -11.61 -1.72 -14.62
C LYS A 129 -10.93 -1.29 -15.92
N ASN A 130 -10.81 0.01 -16.16
CA ASN A 130 -10.13 0.56 -17.34
C ASN A 130 -8.62 0.31 -17.28
N ILE A 131 -7.97 0.49 -16.12
CA ILE A 131 -6.54 0.13 -15.96
C ILE A 131 -6.34 -1.34 -16.33
N LYS A 132 -7.19 -2.24 -15.83
CA LYS A 132 -7.09 -3.67 -16.17
C LYS A 132 -7.34 -3.95 -17.66
N LYS A 133 -8.28 -3.26 -18.30
CA LYS A 133 -8.54 -3.40 -19.74
C LYS A 133 -7.39 -2.88 -20.60
N LEU A 134 -6.70 -1.82 -20.18
CA LEU A 134 -5.55 -1.26 -20.89
C LEU A 134 -4.29 -2.13 -20.72
N PHE A 135 -4.17 -2.84 -19.60
CA PHE A 135 -3.04 -3.72 -19.30
C PHE A 135 -3.50 -5.14 -18.91
N PRO A 136 -4.19 -5.86 -19.82
CA PRO A 136 -4.83 -7.13 -19.49
C PRO A 136 -3.82 -8.21 -19.08
N ASP A 137 -2.66 -8.21 -19.74
CA ASP A 137 -1.62 -9.23 -19.62
C ASP A 137 -0.54 -8.90 -18.57
N PHE A 138 -0.69 -7.82 -17.78
CA PHE A 138 0.34 -7.42 -16.82
C PHE A 138 0.68 -8.56 -15.84
N GLY A 139 -0.32 -9.10 -15.14
CA GLY A 139 -0.11 -10.18 -14.16
C GLY A 139 0.42 -11.49 -14.77
N SER A 140 0.01 -11.84 -15.99
CA SER A 140 0.49 -13.05 -16.67
C SER A 140 1.95 -12.89 -17.13
N ARG A 141 2.33 -11.72 -17.64
CA ARG A 141 3.72 -11.37 -17.95
C ARG A 141 4.60 -11.35 -16.72
N PHE A 142 4.13 -10.75 -15.63
CA PHE A 142 4.85 -10.74 -14.36
C PHE A 142 5.08 -12.16 -13.84
N SER A 143 4.06 -13.02 -13.90
CA SER A 143 4.17 -14.44 -13.51
C SER A 143 5.16 -15.21 -14.39
N LYS A 144 5.13 -14.96 -15.70
CA LYS A 144 6.04 -15.57 -16.67
C LYS A 144 7.49 -15.16 -16.41
N MET A 145 7.74 -13.86 -16.27
CA MET A 145 9.06 -13.30 -15.93
C MET A 145 9.66 -13.99 -14.70
N LEU A 146 8.89 -14.11 -13.61
CA LEU A 146 9.36 -14.78 -12.39
C LEU A 146 9.67 -16.27 -12.61
N SER A 147 8.88 -16.93 -13.45
CA SER A 147 9.07 -18.35 -13.77
C SER A 147 10.30 -18.58 -14.63
N ASP A 148 10.50 -17.75 -15.66
CA ASP A 148 11.63 -17.84 -16.61
C ASP A 148 12.97 -17.58 -15.92
N LYS A 149 13.00 -16.63 -14.97
CA LYS A 149 14.17 -16.32 -14.15
C LYS A 149 14.42 -17.32 -13.02
N LYS A 150 13.57 -18.34 -12.88
CA LYS A 150 13.59 -19.31 -11.76
C LYS A 150 13.63 -18.60 -10.40
N SER A 151 12.99 -17.43 -10.30
CA SER A 151 12.85 -16.70 -9.05
C SER A 151 11.80 -17.41 -8.22
N LYS A 152 12.26 -18.40 -7.45
CA LYS A 152 11.40 -19.17 -6.56
C LYS A 152 10.82 -18.25 -5.49
N TYR A 153 11.67 -17.41 -4.89
CA TYR A 153 11.31 -16.53 -3.80
C TYR A 153 11.24 -15.06 -4.23
N PHE A 154 10.03 -14.51 -4.24
CA PHE A 154 9.76 -13.14 -4.65
C PHE A 154 8.65 -12.54 -3.79
N HIS A 155 9.01 -11.61 -2.90
CA HIS A 155 8.07 -10.99 -1.98
C HIS A 155 7.83 -9.54 -2.35
N ILE A 156 6.56 -9.14 -2.42
CA ILE A 156 6.15 -7.77 -2.68
C ILE A 156 5.71 -7.13 -1.37
N PHE A 157 6.29 -5.99 -1.04
CA PHE A 157 5.82 -5.14 0.05
C PHE A 157 5.35 -3.84 -0.55
N THR A 158 4.14 -3.40 -0.20
CA THR A 158 3.60 -2.13 -0.70
C THR A 158 3.24 -1.22 0.46
N THR A 159 3.54 0.07 0.29
CA THR A 159 3.08 1.15 1.17
C THR A 159 1.81 1.82 0.64
N ASN A 160 1.28 1.34 -0.48
CA ASN A 160 0.11 1.91 -1.14
C ASN A 160 -1.18 1.28 -0.60
N TYR A 161 -2.23 2.10 -0.50
CA TYR A 161 -3.56 1.69 -0.07
C TYR A 161 -4.48 1.35 -1.24
N ASP A 162 -4.22 1.93 -2.41
CA ASP A 162 -5.17 2.12 -3.52
C ASP A 162 -5.66 0.84 -4.22
N GLY A 163 -4.85 -0.21 -4.31
CA GLY A 163 -5.22 -1.44 -5.01
C GLY A 163 -4.93 -1.45 -6.52
N VAL A 164 -4.17 -0.46 -7.04
CA VAL A 164 -3.77 -0.41 -8.46
C VAL A 164 -2.86 -1.60 -8.76
N LEU A 165 -1.89 -1.83 -7.88
CA LEU A 165 -0.98 -2.97 -7.97
C LEU A 165 -1.77 -4.30 -7.92
N ASP A 166 -2.73 -4.41 -7.00
CA ASP A 166 -3.56 -5.61 -6.84
C ASP A 166 -4.36 -5.93 -8.11
N THR A 167 -4.93 -4.90 -8.70
CA THR A 167 -5.71 -4.98 -9.94
C THR A 167 -4.85 -5.50 -11.10
N LEU A 168 -3.64 -4.97 -11.25
CA LEU A 168 -2.72 -5.34 -12.33
C LEU A 168 -2.17 -6.77 -12.16
N LEU A 169 -1.89 -7.18 -10.93
CA LEU A 169 -1.38 -8.52 -10.58
C LEU A 169 -2.48 -9.60 -10.51
N THR A 170 -3.73 -9.27 -10.83
CA THR A 170 -4.78 -10.28 -10.98
C THR A 170 -4.63 -11.02 -12.32
N GLY A 171 -4.47 -12.34 -12.29
CA GLY A 171 -4.42 -13.17 -13.50
C GLY A 171 -5.81 -13.40 -14.11
N ASN A 172 -5.85 -13.86 -15.36
CA ASN A 172 -7.06 -14.40 -16.00
C ASN A 172 -6.70 -15.78 -16.57
N PRO A 173 -7.44 -16.88 -16.30
CA PRO A 173 -8.69 -16.99 -15.52
C PRO A 173 -8.48 -17.16 -14.01
N HIS A 174 -7.23 -17.28 -13.56
CA HIS A 174 -6.89 -17.55 -12.18
C HIS A 174 -6.66 -16.25 -11.42
N GLY A 175 -7.17 -16.18 -10.19
CA GLY A 175 -7.16 -14.97 -9.36
C GLY A 175 -5.77 -14.41 -9.04
N PHE A 176 -5.72 -13.60 -7.99
CA PHE A 176 -4.53 -12.88 -7.57
C PHE A 176 -3.28 -13.77 -7.49
N ILE A 177 -2.17 -13.37 -8.12
CA ILE A 177 -1.00 -14.26 -8.36
C ILE A 177 -0.09 -14.44 -7.14
N PHE A 178 -0.25 -13.61 -6.11
CA PHE A 178 0.49 -13.66 -4.85
C PHE A 178 -0.45 -14.04 -3.70
N GLN A 179 0.08 -14.63 -2.62
CA GLN A 179 -0.70 -14.78 -1.39
C GLN A 179 -0.51 -13.57 -0.47
N ASP A 180 -1.52 -13.23 0.32
CA ASP A 180 -1.48 -12.11 1.27
C ASP A 180 -1.82 -12.55 2.70
N GLY A 181 -1.76 -13.84 3.01
CA GLY A 181 -2.09 -14.34 4.34
C GLY A 181 -3.59 -14.50 4.64
N PHE A 182 -4.48 -13.87 3.87
CA PHE A 182 -5.92 -13.93 4.13
C PHE A 182 -6.58 -15.16 3.49
N GLY A 183 -7.41 -15.85 4.27
CA GLY A 183 -8.13 -17.06 3.85
C GLY A 183 -9.57 -17.07 4.31
N SER A 184 -10.34 -18.07 3.85
CA SER A 184 -11.78 -18.14 4.08
C SER A 184 -12.16 -18.10 5.58
N TYR A 185 -13.11 -17.25 5.95
CA TYR A 185 -13.72 -17.22 7.29
C TYR A 185 -15.26 -17.17 7.23
N THR A 186 -15.84 -16.04 6.82
CA THR A 186 -17.30 -15.91 6.57
C THR A 186 -17.55 -15.59 5.09
N ARG A 187 -18.80 -15.29 4.72
CA ARG A 187 -19.16 -14.82 3.37
C ARG A 187 -18.59 -13.44 3.04
N GLU A 188 -18.38 -12.60 4.04
CA GLU A 188 -17.99 -11.19 3.88
C GLU A 188 -16.51 -10.97 4.21
N PHE A 189 -15.97 -11.76 5.13
CA PHE A 189 -14.64 -11.58 5.69
C PHE A 189 -13.70 -12.76 5.40
N LEU A 190 -12.44 -12.41 5.21
CA LEU A 190 -11.29 -13.29 5.23
C LEU A 190 -10.51 -13.07 6.51
N LYS A 191 -10.10 -14.16 7.15
CA LYS A 191 -9.26 -14.14 8.34
C LYS A 191 -7.81 -14.36 7.93
N PHE A 192 -6.90 -13.70 8.64
CA PHE A 192 -5.48 -13.90 8.47
C PHE A 192 -5.03 -15.26 9.06
N TYR A 193 -4.22 -16.00 8.31
CA TYR A 193 -3.62 -17.25 8.76
C TYR A 193 -2.12 -17.26 8.46
N ASN A 194 -1.28 -17.52 9.45
CA ASN A 194 0.18 -17.50 9.28
C ASN A 194 0.68 -18.46 8.20
N TYR A 195 0.07 -19.63 8.03
CA TYR A 195 0.49 -20.57 6.99
C TYR A 195 0.29 -20.02 5.56
N ASN A 196 -0.60 -19.03 5.36
CA ASN A 196 -0.83 -18.37 4.06
C ASN A 196 0.25 -17.33 3.70
N ILE A 197 1.19 -17.02 4.61
CA ILE A 197 2.34 -16.14 4.35
C ILE A 197 3.68 -16.90 4.34
N GLU A 198 3.66 -18.22 4.49
CA GLU A 198 4.85 -19.08 4.42
C GLU A 198 5.23 -19.50 2.98
N TYR A 199 4.56 -18.91 1.97
CA TYR A 199 4.79 -19.21 0.56
C TYR A 199 5.97 -18.44 0.00
N ASP A 200 6.62 -18.97 -1.03
CA ASP A 200 7.74 -18.30 -1.69
C ASP A 200 7.33 -17.00 -2.43
N LYS A 201 6.03 -16.77 -2.60
CA LYS A 201 5.46 -15.63 -3.34
C LYS A 201 4.31 -15.03 -2.56
N ILE A 202 4.57 -13.94 -1.86
CA ILE A 202 3.56 -13.17 -1.12
C ILE A 202 3.55 -11.69 -1.50
N ILE A 203 2.42 -11.04 -1.22
CA ILE A 203 2.28 -9.59 -1.16
C ILE A 203 1.90 -9.17 0.26
N CYS A 204 2.45 -8.06 0.72
CA CYS A 204 2.27 -7.53 2.06
C CYS A 204 2.01 -6.03 2.00
N HIS A 205 0.85 -5.58 2.46
CA HIS A 205 0.54 -4.15 2.57
C HIS A 205 1.03 -3.61 3.91
N LEU A 206 2.25 -3.07 3.94
CA LEU A 206 2.91 -2.64 5.19
C LEU A 206 2.14 -1.56 5.94
N HIS A 207 1.42 -0.72 5.21
CA HIS A 207 0.63 0.37 5.78
C HIS A 207 -0.87 0.04 5.83
N GLY A 208 -1.25 -1.21 5.56
CA GLY A 208 -2.64 -1.62 5.49
C GLY A 208 -3.31 -1.28 4.17
N SER A 209 -4.63 -1.39 4.14
CA SER A 209 -5.45 -1.31 2.94
C SER A 209 -6.86 -0.88 3.32
N TYR A 210 -7.55 -0.17 2.42
CA TYR A 210 -8.98 0.13 2.61
C TYR A 210 -9.84 -1.14 2.64
N LEU A 211 -9.32 -2.30 2.22
CA LEU A 211 -9.98 -3.60 2.33
C LEU A 211 -9.79 -4.28 3.69
N TYR A 212 -8.93 -3.74 4.56
CA TYR A 212 -8.70 -4.30 5.89
C TYR A 212 -9.62 -3.62 6.89
N GLN A 213 -10.33 -4.39 7.71
CA GLN A 213 -11.26 -3.88 8.72
C GLN A 213 -10.92 -4.45 10.10
N LYS A 214 -11.01 -3.61 11.14
CA LYS A 214 -10.94 -4.07 12.53
C LYS A 214 -12.29 -4.59 13.01
N ILE A 215 -12.27 -5.78 13.60
CA ILE A 215 -13.42 -6.36 14.29
C ILE A 215 -12.92 -6.97 15.60
N TYR A 216 -13.34 -6.39 16.73
CA TYR A 216 -12.90 -6.79 18.07
C TYR A 216 -11.37 -6.85 18.22
N GLY A 217 -10.68 -5.82 17.73
CA GLY A 217 -9.21 -5.70 17.77
C GLY A 217 -8.44 -6.56 16.76
N MET A 218 -9.12 -7.49 16.07
CA MET A 218 -8.53 -8.36 15.06
C MET A 218 -8.75 -7.78 13.66
N THR A 219 -7.75 -7.92 12.79
CA THR A 219 -7.82 -7.42 11.40
C THR A 219 -8.35 -8.52 10.47
N TYR A 220 -9.37 -8.17 9.69
CA TYR A 220 -9.97 -9.01 8.66
C TYR A 220 -9.83 -8.32 7.29
N LYS A 221 -9.79 -9.09 6.21
CA LYS A 221 -9.87 -8.56 4.85
C LYS A 221 -11.27 -8.76 4.29
N LEU A 222 -11.83 -7.76 3.65
CA LEU A 222 -13.11 -7.87 2.96
C LEU A 222 -12.98 -8.75 1.71
N ARG A 223 -13.92 -9.68 1.51
CA ARG A 223 -13.99 -10.53 0.31
C ARG A 223 -14.52 -9.79 -0.90
N ASP A 224 -15.60 -9.07 -0.65
CA ASP A 224 -16.35 -8.30 -1.63
C ASP A 224 -16.14 -6.81 -1.34
N ASN A 225 -16.59 -5.97 -2.27
CA ASN A 225 -16.53 -4.53 -2.08
C ASN A 225 -17.67 -4.02 -1.18
N ILE A 226 -17.71 -4.51 0.05
CA ILE A 226 -18.65 -4.08 1.09
C ILE A 226 -18.13 -2.75 1.67
N GLU A 227 -19.05 -1.91 2.16
CA GLU A 227 -18.67 -0.68 2.85
C GLU A 227 -17.77 -0.98 4.06
N ASN A 228 -16.55 -0.43 4.05
CA ASN A 228 -15.62 -0.50 5.17
C ASN A 228 -15.67 0.79 5.96
N THR A 229 -16.35 0.78 7.10
CA THR A 229 -16.49 1.97 7.96
C THR A 229 -15.35 2.13 8.97
N ASP A 230 -14.39 1.20 8.98
CA ASP A 230 -13.25 1.20 9.92
C ASP A 230 -12.00 0.55 9.29
N PRO A 231 -11.39 1.21 8.29
CA PRO A 231 -10.25 0.65 7.57
C PRO A 231 -8.96 0.65 8.41
N VAL A 232 -8.13 -0.37 8.22
CA VAL A 232 -6.76 -0.37 8.75
C VAL A 232 -5.83 0.30 7.74
N MET A 233 -5.49 1.56 8.01
CA MET A 233 -4.57 2.36 7.20
C MET A 233 -3.60 3.13 8.09
N ILE A 234 -2.31 3.11 7.74
CA ILE A 234 -1.26 3.83 8.45
C ILE A 234 -0.98 5.16 7.75
N PHE A 235 -1.54 6.27 8.25
CA PHE A 235 -1.32 7.60 7.69
C PHE A 235 0.15 7.96 7.46
N ASN A 236 0.36 8.78 6.43
CA ASN A 236 1.67 9.29 6.08
C ASN A 236 2.20 10.16 7.24
N ASN A 237 3.50 10.10 7.51
CA ASN A 237 4.22 11.03 8.39
C ASN A 237 3.99 10.94 9.93
N PRO A 238 4.15 9.75 10.56
CA PRO A 238 4.69 9.78 11.92
C PRO A 238 6.04 9.08 12.11
N ASP A 239 6.88 9.64 12.96
CA ASP A 239 8.02 8.94 13.58
C ASP A 239 7.55 7.64 14.26
N PHE A 240 6.30 7.58 14.70
CA PHE A 240 5.66 6.42 15.31
C PHE A 240 5.02 5.41 14.34
N LYS A 241 5.25 5.49 13.01
CA LYS A 241 4.71 4.48 12.04
C LYS A 241 5.02 3.06 12.49
N GLU A 242 6.25 2.81 12.94
CA GLU A 242 6.68 1.49 13.43
C GLU A 242 5.84 1.01 14.62
N ASP A 243 5.54 1.90 15.57
CA ASP A 243 4.75 1.55 16.75
C ASP A 243 3.30 1.23 16.40
N ILE A 244 2.71 1.96 15.44
CA ILE A 244 1.33 1.71 14.99
C ILE A 244 1.27 0.37 14.24
N ILE A 245 2.22 0.11 13.33
CA ILE A 245 2.36 -1.17 12.62
C ILE A 245 2.45 -2.34 13.61
N LYS A 246 3.26 -2.19 14.67
CA LYS A 246 3.46 -3.24 15.67
C LYS A 246 2.24 -3.53 16.55
N ARG A 247 1.28 -2.60 16.65
CA ARG A 247 0.03 -2.81 17.39
C ARG A 247 -0.99 -3.60 16.60
N ASP A 248 -0.91 -3.58 15.27
CA ASP A 248 -1.80 -4.35 14.42
C ASP A 248 -1.30 -5.79 14.24
N THR A 249 -2.18 -6.76 14.43
CA THR A 249 -1.83 -8.19 14.36
C THR A 249 -1.36 -8.63 12.98
N VAL A 250 -1.85 -8.03 11.90
CA VAL A 250 -1.48 -8.38 10.51
C VAL A 250 -0.29 -7.56 10.05
N LEU A 251 -0.31 -6.24 10.27
CA LEU A 251 0.80 -5.38 9.83
C LEU A 251 2.10 -5.73 10.55
N LEU A 252 2.04 -6.13 11.83
CA LEU A 252 3.20 -6.65 12.56
C LEU A 252 3.80 -7.89 11.86
N GLN A 253 2.96 -8.82 11.39
CA GLN A 253 3.45 -10.03 10.71
C GLN A 253 4.14 -9.66 9.40
N TYR A 254 3.53 -8.78 8.59
CA TYR A 254 4.16 -8.29 7.36
C TYR A 254 5.49 -7.57 7.63
N TYR A 255 5.55 -6.76 8.68
CA TYR A 255 6.76 -6.05 9.08
C TYR A 255 7.87 -7.01 9.52
N GLU A 256 7.53 -8.05 10.28
CA GLU A 256 8.47 -9.10 10.68
C GLU A 256 8.94 -9.96 9.50
N ILE A 257 8.09 -10.21 8.49
CA ILE A 257 8.49 -10.86 7.24
C ILE A 257 9.50 -9.98 6.49
N LEU A 258 9.21 -8.69 6.27
CA LEU A 258 10.17 -7.78 5.61
C LEU A 258 11.51 -7.75 6.34
N LYS A 259 11.47 -7.65 7.67
CA LYS A 259 12.67 -7.69 8.52
C LYS A 259 13.46 -8.98 8.34
N ASN A 260 12.80 -10.12 8.25
CA ASN A 260 13.47 -11.40 8.06
C ASN A 260 14.01 -11.53 6.64
N ASP A 261 13.25 -11.11 5.63
CA ASP A 261 13.68 -11.12 4.24
C ASP A 261 14.90 -10.25 3.99
N LEU A 262 15.00 -9.08 4.63
CA LEU A 262 16.17 -8.20 4.47
C LEU A 262 17.47 -8.87 4.96
N LYS A 263 17.40 -9.81 5.91
CA LYS A 263 18.58 -10.49 6.47
C LYS A 263 19.20 -11.49 5.50
N ASP A 264 18.40 -12.07 4.60
CA ASP A 264 18.83 -13.19 3.74
C ASP A 264 18.48 -13.01 2.24
N SER A 265 17.82 -11.91 1.84
CA SER A 265 17.58 -11.58 0.44
C SER A 265 18.86 -11.28 -0.34
N ASP A 266 18.94 -11.72 -1.58
CA ASP A 266 20.03 -11.34 -2.48
C ASP A 266 19.79 -9.93 -3.05
N GLN A 267 18.52 -9.50 -3.12
CA GLN A 267 18.13 -8.29 -3.83
C GLN A 267 16.92 -7.59 -3.20
N LEU A 268 17.00 -6.26 -3.12
CA LEU A 268 15.91 -5.35 -2.80
C LEU A 268 15.68 -4.37 -3.97
N ILE A 269 14.50 -4.42 -4.56
CA ILE A 269 14.07 -3.47 -5.58
C ILE A 269 13.12 -2.46 -4.94
N ILE A 270 13.46 -1.18 -4.97
CA ILE A 270 12.62 -0.08 -4.47
C ILE A 270 11.96 0.58 -5.67
N PHE A 271 10.65 0.44 -5.78
CA PHE A 271 9.86 0.85 -6.93
C PHE A 271 8.88 1.96 -6.58
N GLY A 272 9.11 3.17 -7.07
CA GLY A 272 8.21 4.29 -6.86
C GLY A 272 8.03 4.72 -5.40
N ASN A 273 8.83 4.19 -4.48
CA ASN A 273 8.84 4.65 -3.09
C ASN A 273 9.93 5.73 -2.93
N SER A 274 9.55 6.90 -2.39
CA SER A 274 10.49 8.01 -2.21
C SER A 274 11.43 7.83 -1.02
N MET A 275 11.12 6.89 -0.11
CA MET A 275 11.79 6.64 1.18
C MET A 275 11.75 7.80 2.18
N ILE A 276 11.31 9.00 1.77
CA ILE A 276 11.22 10.20 2.61
C ILE A 276 10.39 9.91 3.87
N ASN A 277 9.17 9.39 3.67
CA ASN A 277 8.20 9.15 4.74
C ASN A 277 8.29 7.73 5.33
N GLU A 278 9.41 7.03 5.11
CA GLU A 278 9.58 5.62 5.49
C GLU A 278 10.69 5.40 6.53
N PRO A 279 10.71 6.12 7.66
CA PRO A 279 11.78 5.98 8.66
C PRO A 279 11.88 4.55 9.22
N HIS A 280 10.74 3.86 9.41
CA HIS A 280 10.69 2.48 9.88
C HIS A 280 11.29 1.47 8.88
N ILE A 281 11.09 1.67 7.58
CA ILE A 281 11.72 0.82 6.54
C ILE A 281 13.20 1.14 6.43
N LYS A 282 13.57 2.43 6.45
CA LYS A 282 14.98 2.88 6.51
C LYS A 282 15.72 2.25 7.69
N SER A 283 15.08 2.20 8.86
CA SER A 283 15.59 1.54 10.06
C SER A 283 15.83 0.03 9.85
N LEU A 284 14.89 -0.68 9.22
CA LEU A 284 15.06 -2.10 8.87
C LEU A 284 16.21 -2.32 7.89
N ILE A 285 16.30 -1.52 6.83
CA ILE A 285 17.39 -1.60 5.86
C ILE A 285 18.74 -1.38 6.56
N ASN A 286 18.86 -0.34 7.39
CA ASN A 286 20.09 -0.07 8.13
C ASN A 286 20.50 -1.25 9.02
N LYS A 287 19.55 -1.83 9.75
CA LYS A 287 19.82 -2.83 10.77
C LYS A 287 20.01 -4.25 10.21
N TYR A 288 19.31 -4.60 9.15
CA TYR A 288 19.23 -5.97 8.65
C TYR A 288 19.67 -6.11 7.19
N GLY A 289 19.51 -5.07 6.38
CA GLY A 289 19.87 -5.06 4.96
C GLY A 289 21.24 -4.44 4.64
N ASN A 290 21.89 -3.74 5.58
CA ASN A 290 23.17 -3.06 5.33
C ASN A 290 24.35 -4.04 5.28
N ARG A 291 24.41 -4.82 4.20
CA ARG A 291 25.41 -5.86 3.94
C ARG A 291 25.83 -5.86 2.46
N GLU A 292 27.05 -6.32 2.21
CA GLU A 292 27.71 -6.19 0.90
C GLU A 292 27.06 -7.06 -0.19
N ASP A 293 26.50 -8.19 0.22
CA ASP A 293 25.86 -9.19 -0.63
C ASP A 293 24.41 -8.84 -1.00
N LEU A 294 23.79 -7.84 -0.35
CA LEU A 294 22.49 -7.34 -0.77
C LEU A 294 22.64 -6.39 -1.96
N LYS A 295 21.94 -6.64 -3.06
CA LYS A 295 21.85 -5.68 -4.16
C LYS A 295 20.62 -4.79 -4.01
N ILE A 296 20.79 -3.47 -3.87
CA ILE A 296 19.67 -2.52 -3.91
C ILE A 296 19.55 -1.89 -5.31
N ILE A 297 18.34 -1.91 -5.87
CA ILE A 297 18.01 -1.28 -7.16
C ILE A 297 16.82 -0.36 -6.98
N ILE A 298 16.95 0.89 -7.43
CA ILE A 298 15.90 1.90 -7.33
C ILE A 298 15.29 2.13 -8.72
N PHE A 299 13.98 1.96 -8.82
CA PHE A 299 13.16 2.37 -9.96
C PHE A 299 12.32 3.58 -9.53
N SER A 300 12.68 4.77 -10.00
CA SER A 300 11.99 6.01 -9.62
C SER A 300 12.11 7.07 -10.73
N THR A 301 11.24 8.08 -10.72
CA THR A 301 11.38 9.26 -11.60
C THR A 301 12.47 10.22 -11.12
N SER A 302 13.02 9.98 -9.93
CA SER A 302 14.14 10.70 -9.32
C SER A 302 14.96 9.74 -8.45
N PRO A 303 15.60 8.71 -9.05
CA PRO A 303 16.28 7.66 -8.29
C PRO A 303 17.46 8.20 -7.46
N GLU A 304 18.06 9.32 -7.86
CA GLU A 304 19.12 10.01 -7.14
C GLU A 304 18.65 10.53 -5.78
N LYS A 305 17.39 11.01 -5.68
CA LYS A 305 16.81 11.49 -4.41
C LYS A 305 16.56 10.33 -3.46
N VAL A 306 16.04 9.22 -3.97
CA VAL A 306 15.83 8.01 -3.18
C VAL A 306 17.18 7.45 -2.72
N SER A 307 18.20 7.48 -3.58
CA SER A 307 19.56 7.09 -3.22
C SER A 307 20.11 7.97 -2.09
N GLU A 308 19.88 9.28 -2.14
CA GLU A 308 20.22 10.21 -1.04
C GLU A 308 19.54 9.85 0.28
N GLU A 309 18.25 9.50 0.26
CA GLU A 309 17.51 9.04 1.45
C GLU A 309 18.09 7.74 2.06
N LEU A 310 18.78 6.93 1.25
CA LEU A 310 19.49 5.74 1.70
C LEU A 310 20.95 6.02 2.10
N LYS A 311 21.50 7.21 1.79
CA LYS A 311 22.85 7.57 2.21
C LYS A 311 22.91 7.66 3.73
N GLY A 312 23.92 7.03 4.31
CA GLY A 312 24.11 6.96 5.76
C GLY A 312 23.45 5.76 6.43
N ILE A 313 22.45 5.13 5.81
CA ILE A 313 21.86 3.87 6.30
C ILE A 313 22.33 2.65 5.52
N TYR A 314 22.70 2.82 4.25
CA TYR A 314 23.23 1.77 3.40
C TYR A 314 24.61 2.15 2.88
N LYS A 315 25.61 1.29 3.09
CA LYS A 315 27.02 1.61 2.84
C LYS A 315 27.54 1.19 1.46
N PHE A 316 26.75 0.44 0.71
CA PHE A 316 27.17 -0.15 -0.57
C PHE A 316 26.50 0.56 -1.75
N ASN A 317 26.94 0.21 -2.95
CA ASN A 317 26.43 0.84 -4.17
C ASN A 317 24.96 0.48 -4.38
N VAL A 318 24.18 1.49 -4.80
CA VAL A 318 22.78 1.33 -5.18
C VAL A 318 22.67 1.57 -6.69
N GLU A 319 22.07 0.61 -7.38
CA GLU A 319 21.77 0.74 -8.81
C GLU A 319 20.52 1.61 -8.99
N GLN A 320 20.52 2.46 -10.02
CA GLN A 320 19.49 3.45 -10.26
C GLN A 320 18.92 3.30 -11.67
N VAL A 321 17.59 3.27 -11.76
CA VAL A 321 16.83 3.21 -13.00
C VAL A 321 15.83 4.37 -12.99
N ASN A 322 15.93 5.24 -14.01
CA ASN A 322 15.04 6.38 -14.16
C ASN A 322 13.75 5.96 -14.89
N THR A 323 12.64 5.89 -14.17
CA THR A 323 11.36 5.45 -14.75
C THR A 323 10.71 6.48 -15.67
N LYS A 324 11.25 7.71 -15.80
CA LYS A 324 10.82 8.65 -16.85
C LYS A 324 11.08 8.12 -18.26
N GLU A 325 12.06 7.23 -18.41
CA GLU A 325 12.43 6.62 -19.70
C GLU A 325 11.64 5.33 -19.97
N VAL A 326 10.92 4.83 -18.97
CA VAL A 326 10.07 3.64 -19.08
C VAL A 326 8.67 4.08 -19.50
N LEU A 327 8.51 4.29 -20.82
CA LEU A 327 7.33 4.93 -21.39
C LEU A 327 6.11 4.02 -21.54
N ASP A 328 6.31 2.70 -21.49
CA ASP A 328 5.27 1.69 -21.65
C ASP A 328 5.56 0.41 -20.85
N MET A 329 4.61 -0.52 -20.90
CA MET A 329 4.67 -1.81 -20.21
C MET A 329 5.79 -2.72 -20.74
N ASP A 330 6.15 -2.64 -22.03
CA ASP A 330 7.19 -3.48 -22.62
C ASP A 330 8.59 -3.05 -22.16
N ALA A 331 8.84 -1.75 -22.15
CA ALA A 331 10.05 -1.15 -21.61
C ALA A 331 10.22 -1.52 -20.13
N PHE A 332 9.13 -1.52 -19.36
CA PHE A 332 9.15 -1.91 -17.95
C PHE A 332 9.56 -3.35 -17.72
N PHE A 333 8.90 -4.29 -18.41
CA PHE A 333 9.23 -5.70 -18.25
C PHE A 333 10.66 -5.99 -18.73
N THR A 334 11.10 -5.35 -19.82
CA THR A 334 12.48 -5.49 -20.31
C THR A 334 13.48 -5.02 -19.27
N GLU A 335 13.28 -3.83 -18.68
CA GLU A 335 14.20 -3.29 -17.70
C GLU A 335 14.18 -4.11 -16.40
N LEU A 336 13.00 -4.48 -15.91
CA LEU A 336 12.87 -5.33 -14.72
C LEU A 336 13.51 -6.71 -14.94
N GLU A 337 13.30 -7.33 -16.09
CA GLU A 337 13.93 -8.59 -16.48
C GLU A 337 15.45 -8.49 -16.56
N ASN A 338 16.01 -7.36 -16.96
CA ASN A 338 17.47 -7.17 -16.97
C ASN A 338 18.06 -7.03 -15.56
N LYS A 339 17.23 -6.68 -14.57
CA LYS A 339 17.65 -6.53 -13.17
C LYS A 339 17.41 -7.78 -12.32
N LEU A 340 16.55 -8.69 -12.77
CA LEU A 340 16.28 -10.01 -12.16
C LEU A 340 17.15 -11.10 -12.78
#